data_AF-A0A821JC91-F1
#
_entry.id   AF-A0A821JC91-F1
#
_cell.length_a   1.000
_cell.length_b   1.000
_cell.length_c   1.000
_cell.angle_alpha   90.00
_cell.angle_beta   90.00
_cell.angle_gamma   90.00
#
_symmetry.space_group_name_H-M   'P 1'
#
loop_
_entity.id
_entity.type
_entity.pdbx_description
1 polymer ?
#
loop_
_entity_poly.entity_id
_entity_poly.type
_entity_poly.pdbx_seq_one_letter_code
_entity_poly.pdbx_strand_id
1 'polypeptide(L)'
;DKGMVVLGGTDNETITQGLDGLEEQCREYKKLGAQFAKWRAVIKISHHAPSQLAINENASTLARYASICQQCGLVPIVEPEVLQDGDHDLEECQRITEKVLATVYKALNDHHVYLEGTLLKPSMVTP
;
A
#
# COMPACT_ATOMS: atom_id res chain seq x y z
N ASP A 1 -9.73 -1.47 -2.96
CA ASP A 1 -9.73 -2.04 -1.60
C ASP A 1 -11.15 -1.99 -1.00
N LYS A 2 -11.34 -2.58 0.19
CA LYS A 2 -12.60 -2.57 0.97
C LYS A 2 -12.45 -1.80 2.29
N GLY A 3 -11.59 -0.78 2.30
CA GLY A 3 -11.33 0.06 3.48
C GLY A 3 -10.29 -0.51 4.45
N MET A 4 -10.10 0.21 5.54
CA MET A 4 -9.08 -0.07 6.55
C MET A 4 -9.68 -0.74 7.79
N VAL A 5 -8.88 -1.56 8.45
CA VAL A 5 -9.16 -2.13 9.77
C VAL A 5 -8.00 -1.89 10.70
N VAL A 6 -8.26 -1.82 12.00
CA VAL A 6 -7.22 -1.60 13.02
C VAL A 6 -6.36 -2.86 13.14
N LEU A 7 -5.04 -2.66 13.14
CA LEU A 7 -4.07 -3.71 13.35
C LEU A 7 -3.91 -3.97 14.86
N GLY A 8 -4.37 -5.14 15.31
CA GLY A 8 -4.34 -5.50 16.73
C GLY A 8 -2.93 -5.47 17.32
N GLY A 9 -2.80 -4.94 18.55
CA GLY A 9 -1.51 -4.84 19.24
C GLY A 9 -0.63 -3.65 18.82
N THR A 10 -1.19 -2.69 18.08
CA THR A 10 -0.50 -1.45 17.67
C THR A 10 -1.20 -0.20 18.22
N ASP A 11 -0.54 0.96 18.08
CA ASP A 11 -1.12 2.26 18.44
C ASP A 11 -2.05 2.80 17.35
N ASN A 12 -3.22 2.14 17.21
CA ASN A 12 -4.26 2.49 16.22
C ASN A 12 -3.75 2.57 14.77
N GLU A 13 -2.75 1.75 14.43
CA GLU A 13 -2.30 1.58 13.07
C GLU A 13 -3.29 0.72 12.28
N THR A 14 -3.22 0.78 10.96
CA THR A 14 -4.22 0.16 10.09
C THR A 14 -3.59 -0.76 9.06
N ILE A 15 -4.36 -1.77 8.65
CA ILE A 15 -4.14 -2.52 7.42
C ILE A 15 -5.38 -2.38 6.54
N THR A 16 -5.18 -2.41 5.23
CA THR A 16 -6.29 -2.35 4.26
C THR A 16 -6.76 -3.74 3.88
N GLN A 17 -8.07 -3.97 3.85
CA GLN A 17 -8.69 -5.25 3.52
C GLN A 17 -9.24 -5.28 2.09
N GLY A 18 -9.58 -6.49 1.62
CA GLY A 18 -10.27 -6.71 0.34
C GLY A 18 -9.59 -7.66 -0.63
N LEU A 19 -8.65 -8.49 -0.18
CA LEU A 19 -8.01 -9.51 -1.01
C LEU A 19 -8.97 -10.67 -1.33
N ASP A 20 -9.92 -10.94 -0.44
CA ASP A 20 -10.92 -12.00 -0.63
C ASP A 20 -11.87 -11.66 -1.78
N GLY A 21 -11.86 -12.53 -2.79
CA GLY A 21 -12.61 -12.37 -4.04
C GLY A 21 -11.99 -11.36 -5.02
N LEU A 22 -10.80 -10.81 -4.72
CA LEU A 22 -10.20 -9.76 -5.55
C LEU A 22 -9.94 -10.22 -7.00
N GLU A 23 -9.50 -11.45 -7.21
CA GLU A 23 -9.22 -11.96 -8.57
C GLU A 23 -10.48 -11.98 -9.44
N GLU A 24 -11.58 -12.51 -8.91
CA GLU A 24 -12.87 -12.54 -9.62
C GLU A 24 -13.35 -11.13 -9.93
N GLN A 25 -13.25 -10.22 -8.96
CA GLN A 25 -13.58 -8.80 -9.14
C GLN A 25 -12.70 -8.15 -10.21
N CYS A 26 -11.38 -8.38 -10.19
CA CYS A 26 -10.45 -7.84 -11.18
C CYS A 26 -10.75 -8.36 -12.59
N ARG A 27 -11.04 -9.66 -12.75
CA ARG A 27 -11.43 -10.24 -14.04
C ARG A 27 -12.73 -9.60 -14.56
N GLU A 28 -13.71 -9.39 -13.68
CA GLU A 28 -14.96 -8.74 -14.07
C GLU A 28 -14.75 -7.28 -14.44
N TYR A 29 -14.01 -6.51 -13.65
CA TYR A 29 -13.67 -5.12 -13.99
C TYR A 29 -12.89 -5.01 -15.30
N LYS A 30 -11.99 -5.97 -15.58
CA LYS A 30 -11.28 -6.02 -16.85
C LYS A 30 -12.24 -6.22 -18.04
N LYS A 31 -13.22 -7.12 -17.93
CA LYS A 31 -14.26 -7.31 -18.96
C LYS A 31 -15.11 -6.06 -19.17
N LEU A 32 -15.38 -5.33 -18.08
CA LEU A 32 -16.10 -4.04 -18.11
C LEU A 32 -15.25 -2.87 -18.63
N GLY A 33 -13.97 -3.10 -18.97
CA GLY A 33 -13.11 -2.13 -19.64
C GLY A 33 -12.11 -1.43 -18.74
N ALA A 34 -12.04 -1.73 -17.44
CA ALA A 34 -11.01 -1.18 -16.57
C ALA A 34 -9.60 -1.60 -17.04
N GLN A 35 -8.64 -0.68 -16.96
CA GLN A 35 -7.25 -0.93 -17.37
C GLN A 35 -6.26 -0.88 -16.20
N PHE A 36 -6.67 -0.26 -15.10
CA PHE A 36 -5.89 -0.15 -13.88
C PHE A 36 -6.79 -0.31 -12.67
N ALA A 37 -6.19 -0.58 -11.53
CA ALA A 37 -6.84 -0.64 -10.23
C ALA A 37 -6.09 0.25 -9.24
N LYS A 38 -6.71 0.51 -8.08
CA LYS A 38 -6.08 1.28 -7.00
C LYS A 38 -6.29 0.60 -5.66
N TRP A 39 -5.25 0.61 -4.83
CA TRP A 39 -5.31 0.13 -3.45
C TRP A 39 -4.55 1.06 -2.52
N ARG A 40 -5.26 1.63 -1.54
CA ARG A 40 -4.71 2.56 -0.56
C ARG A 40 -4.33 1.85 0.73
N ALA A 41 -3.07 1.95 1.13
CA ALA A 41 -2.60 1.67 2.48
C ALA A 41 -2.35 3.00 3.22
N VAL A 42 -2.61 3.03 4.52
CA VAL A 42 -2.42 4.24 5.34
C VAL A 42 -1.42 3.96 6.44
N ILE A 43 -0.41 4.81 6.49
CA ILE A 43 0.71 4.77 7.44
C ILE A 43 0.68 6.08 8.23
N LYS A 44 0.63 5.98 9.56
CA LYS A 44 0.59 7.14 10.46
C LYS A 44 1.98 7.45 10.99
N ILE A 45 2.26 8.74 11.19
CA ILE A 45 3.44 9.20 11.93
C ILE A 45 2.99 9.62 13.32
N SER A 46 3.58 9.02 14.36
CA SER A 46 3.37 9.40 15.76
C SER A 46 4.60 9.00 16.59
N HIS A 47 4.57 9.28 17.89
CA HIS A 47 5.68 8.89 18.78
C HIS A 47 5.97 7.36 18.78
N HIS A 48 4.98 6.52 18.44
CA HIS A 48 5.11 5.06 18.41
C HIS A 48 4.76 4.43 17.05
N ALA A 49 4.50 5.25 16.02
CA ALA A 49 4.12 4.82 14.68
C ALA A 49 4.94 5.54 13.59
N PRO A 50 5.25 4.89 12.47
CA PRO A 50 4.79 3.56 12.12
C PRO A 50 5.65 2.43 12.73
N SER A 51 4.99 1.42 13.27
CA SER A 51 5.66 0.21 13.73
C SER A 51 6.17 -0.61 12.54
N GLN A 52 7.18 -1.44 12.78
CA GLN A 52 7.66 -2.34 11.73
C GLN A 52 6.58 -3.33 11.28
N LEU A 53 5.68 -3.72 12.19
CA LEU A 53 4.56 -4.60 11.86
C LEU A 53 3.63 -3.92 10.86
N ALA A 54 3.19 -2.68 11.11
CA ALA A 54 2.30 -1.97 10.20
C ALA A 54 2.92 -1.74 8.82
N ILE A 55 4.21 -1.41 8.74
CA ILE A 55 4.93 -1.28 7.47
C ILE A 55 4.93 -2.62 6.71
N ASN A 56 5.30 -3.71 7.38
CA ASN A 56 5.41 -5.03 6.75
C ASN A 56 4.06 -5.55 6.25
N GLU A 57 3.01 -5.43 7.08
CA GLU A 57 1.67 -5.88 6.74
C GLU A 57 1.11 -5.11 5.54
N ASN A 58 1.19 -3.78 5.54
CA ASN A 58 0.72 -2.98 4.41
C ASN A 58 1.53 -3.24 3.13
N ALA A 59 2.85 -3.38 3.22
CA ALA A 59 3.70 -3.71 2.07
C ALA A 59 3.34 -5.08 1.48
N SER A 60 3.17 -6.10 2.33
CA SER A 60 2.76 -7.44 1.92
C SER A 60 1.38 -7.44 1.25
N THR A 61 0.40 -6.75 1.84
CA THR A 61 -0.94 -6.61 1.24
C THR A 61 -0.90 -5.91 -0.11
N LEU A 62 -0.16 -4.81 -0.24
CA LEU A 62 0.00 -4.09 -1.52
C LEU A 62 0.63 -4.98 -2.58
N ALA A 63 1.64 -5.78 -2.22
CA ALA A 63 2.29 -6.70 -3.15
C ALA A 63 1.37 -7.84 -3.61
N ARG A 64 0.58 -8.42 -2.70
CA ARG A 64 -0.46 -9.41 -3.03
C ARG A 64 -1.52 -8.83 -3.96
N TYR A 65 -2.02 -7.63 -3.64
CA TYR A 65 -2.96 -6.90 -4.47
C TYR A 65 -2.41 -6.66 -5.88
N ALA A 66 -1.15 -6.20 -5.99
CA ALA A 66 -0.51 -5.90 -7.25
C ALA A 66 -0.34 -7.15 -8.12
N SER A 67 0.10 -8.26 -7.52
CA SER A 67 0.23 -9.56 -8.20
C SER A 67 -1.10 -10.03 -8.78
N ILE A 68 -2.19 -9.97 -8.00
CA ILE A 68 -3.54 -10.36 -8.46
C ILE A 68 -4.01 -9.45 -9.60
N CYS A 69 -3.79 -8.14 -9.52
CA CYS A 69 -4.16 -7.21 -10.59
C CYS A 69 -3.45 -7.55 -11.90
N GLN A 70 -2.14 -7.81 -11.86
CA GLN A 70 -1.35 -8.12 -13.05
C GLN A 70 -1.80 -9.43 -13.70
N GLN A 71 -2.13 -10.47 -12.91
CA GLN A 71 -2.69 -11.72 -13.43
C GLN A 71 -4.02 -11.52 -14.16
N CYS A 72 -4.78 -10.48 -13.78
CA CYS A 72 -6.04 -10.11 -14.41
C CYS A 72 -5.89 -9.07 -15.53
N GLY A 73 -4.67 -8.65 -15.86
CA GLY A 73 -4.41 -7.64 -16.89
C GLY A 73 -4.78 -6.21 -16.49
N LEU A 74 -4.78 -5.89 -15.18
CA LEU A 74 -4.95 -4.55 -14.65
C LEU A 74 -3.62 -4.01 -14.13
N VAL A 75 -3.27 -2.77 -14.48
CA VAL A 75 -2.13 -2.06 -13.90
C VAL A 75 -2.47 -1.70 -12.44
N PRO A 76 -1.72 -2.19 -11.43
CA PRO A 76 -1.96 -1.79 -10.05
C PRO A 76 -1.32 -0.43 -9.75
N ILE A 77 -2.13 0.48 -9.21
CA ILE A 77 -1.64 1.68 -8.52
C ILE A 77 -1.39 1.29 -7.06
N VAL A 78 -0.12 1.27 -6.68
CA VAL A 78 0.39 0.99 -5.34
C VAL A 78 0.42 2.31 -4.56
N GLU A 79 -0.47 2.47 -3.57
CA GLU A 79 -0.64 3.73 -2.82
C GLU A 79 -0.32 3.52 -1.33
N PRO A 80 0.96 3.55 -0.92
CA PRO A 80 1.37 3.57 0.48
C PRO A 80 1.36 5.03 0.99
N GLU A 81 0.22 5.48 1.50
CA GLU A 81 0.04 6.87 1.94
C GLU A 81 0.56 7.06 3.36
N VAL A 82 1.65 7.81 3.49
CA VAL A 82 2.13 8.33 4.76
C VAL A 82 1.35 9.61 5.06
N LEU A 83 0.59 9.62 6.17
CA LEU A 83 -0.24 10.75 6.54
C LEU A 83 0.61 11.94 7.02
N GLN A 84 0.14 13.13 6.68
CA GLN A 84 0.73 14.41 7.10
C GLN A 84 0.28 14.81 8.52
N ASP A 85 -0.72 14.13 9.10
CA ASP A 85 -1.22 14.46 10.43
C ASP A 85 -0.14 14.28 11.50
N GLY A 86 0.07 15.31 12.32
CA GLY A 86 0.99 15.30 13.46
C GLY A 86 1.82 16.58 13.55
N ASP A 87 2.74 16.61 14.53
CA ASP A 87 3.68 17.73 14.74
C ASP A 87 5.13 17.33 14.35
N HIS A 88 5.27 16.38 13.42
CA HIS A 88 6.57 15.94 12.93
C HIS A 88 7.16 16.97 11.95
N ASP A 89 8.46 16.91 11.71
CA ASP A 89 9.11 17.77 10.73
C ASP A 89 9.29 17.08 9.37
N LEU A 90 9.80 17.84 8.41
CA LEU A 90 10.08 17.36 7.06
C LEU A 90 11.05 16.17 7.05
N GLU A 91 12.06 16.19 7.92
CA GLU A 91 13.10 15.16 7.97
C GLU A 91 12.52 13.82 8.46
N GLU A 92 11.65 13.87 9.47
CA GLU A 92 10.95 12.70 9.98
C GLU A 92 9.99 12.12 8.93
N CYS A 93 9.22 12.98 8.23
CA CYS A 93 8.37 12.54 7.12
C CYS A 93 9.18 11.88 6.00
N GLN A 94 10.34 12.45 5.65
CA GLN A 94 11.25 11.90 4.64
C GLN A 94 11.76 10.52 5.06
N ARG A 95 12.29 10.41 6.28
CA ARG A 95 12.86 9.17 6.82
C ARG A 95 11.84 8.04 6.85
N ILE A 96 10.61 8.35 7.23
CA ILE A 96 9.51 7.37 7.26
C ILE A 96 9.11 6.98 5.85
N THR A 97 8.95 7.94 4.94
CA THR A 97 8.64 7.68 3.53
C THR A 97 9.67 6.77 2.88
N GLU A 98 10.97 7.04 3.07
CA GLU A 98 12.06 6.21 2.55
C GLU A 98 11.96 4.76 3.06
N LYS A 99 11.74 4.58 4.37
CA LYS A 99 11.60 3.26 4.99
C LYS A 99 10.38 2.50 4.46
N VAL A 100 9.24 3.17 4.32
CA VAL A 100 8.00 2.60 3.80
C VAL A 100 8.20 2.16 2.35
N LEU A 101 8.70 3.05 1.49
CA LEU A 101 8.89 2.78 0.07
C LEU A 101 9.91 1.65 -0.15
N ALA A 102 11.03 1.63 0.56
CA ALA A 102 12.00 0.54 0.48
C ALA A 102 11.35 -0.82 0.82
N THR A 103 10.52 -0.85 1.85
CA THR A 103 9.82 -2.08 2.27
C THR A 103 8.76 -2.51 1.25
N VAL A 104 8.01 -1.55 0.69
CA VAL A 104 7.02 -1.79 -0.37
C VAL A 104 7.69 -2.38 -1.61
N TYR A 105 8.76 -1.76 -2.12
CA TYR A 105 9.46 -2.28 -3.30
C TYR A 105 10.11 -3.64 -3.07
N LYS A 106 10.64 -3.90 -1.86
CA LYS A 106 11.11 -5.23 -1.49
C LYS A 106 9.98 -6.27 -1.54
N ALA A 107 8.81 -5.95 -0.99
CA ALA A 107 7.64 -6.83 -1.02
C ALA A 107 7.14 -7.05 -2.46
N LEU A 108 7.08 -6.01 -3.30
CA LEU A 108 6.73 -6.15 -4.72
C LEU A 108 7.66 -7.14 -5.43
N ASN A 109 8.97 -7.03 -5.19
CA ASN A 109 9.96 -7.96 -5.74
C ASN A 109 9.77 -9.40 -5.23
N ASP A 110 9.54 -9.57 -3.92
CA ASP A 110 9.32 -10.89 -3.31
C ASP A 110 8.06 -11.59 -3.84
N HIS A 111 7.06 -10.82 -4.26
CA HIS A 111 5.84 -11.30 -4.89
C HIS A 111 5.93 -11.37 -6.42
N HIS A 112 7.13 -11.21 -6.98
CA HIS A 112 7.40 -11.29 -8.43
C HIS A 112 6.54 -10.33 -9.27
N VAL A 113 6.24 -9.15 -8.72
CA VAL A 113 5.48 -8.12 -9.43
C VAL A 113 6.34 -7.51 -10.55
N TYR A 114 5.79 -7.40 -11.75
CA TYR A 114 6.44 -6.76 -12.89
C TYR A 114 6.38 -5.24 -12.76
N LEU A 115 7.47 -4.60 -12.33
CA LEU A 115 7.46 -3.20 -11.89
C LEU A 115 7.07 -2.20 -13.00
N GLU A 116 7.51 -2.43 -14.24
CA GLU A 116 7.19 -1.58 -15.40
C GLU A 116 5.68 -1.58 -15.72
N GLY A 117 4.94 -2.58 -15.22
CA GLY A 117 3.49 -2.67 -15.30
C GLY A 117 2.78 -2.15 -14.04
N THR A 118 3.41 -1.29 -13.24
CA THR A 118 2.83 -0.70 -12.02
C THR A 118 2.91 0.83 -12.03
N LEU A 119 2.14 1.47 -11.16
CA LEU A 119 2.29 2.88 -10.82
C LEU A 119 2.41 3.03 -9.30
N LEU A 120 3.26 3.96 -8.86
CA LEU A 120 3.34 4.37 -7.46
C LEU A 120 2.53 5.65 -7.26
N LYS A 121 1.69 5.68 -6.22
CA LYS A 121 1.00 6.89 -5.76
C LYS A 121 1.40 7.17 -4.30
N PRO A 122 2.56 7.81 -4.07
CA PRO A 122 3.00 8.13 -2.72
C PRO A 122 2.41 9.46 -2.24
N SER A 123 2.52 9.72 -0.94
CA SER A 123 2.41 11.10 -0.42
C SER A 123 3.62 11.92 -0.86
N MET A 124 3.45 13.23 -0.97
CA MET A 124 4.60 14.14 -0.98
C MET A 124 5.25 14.12 0.42
N VAL A 125 6.56 14.32 0.46
CA VAL A 125 7.28 14.55 1.72
C VAL A 125 7.04 16.00 2.13
N THR A 126 6.35 16.21 3.25
CA THR A 126 6.02 17.53 3.80
C THR A 126 6.31 17.57 5.29
N PRO A 127 6.46 18.77 5.88
CA PRO A 127 6.30 18.93 7.32
C PRO A 127 4.86 18.60 7.74
#